data_AF-A0A7S2RLF9-F1
#
_entry.id   AF-A0A7S2RLF9-F1
#
_cell.length_a   1.000
_cell.length_b   1.000
_cell.length_c   1.000
_cell.angle_alpha   90.00
_cell.angle_beta   90.00
_cell.angle_gamma   90.00
#
_symmetry.space_group_name_H-M   'P 1'
#
loop_
_entity.id
_entity.type
_entity.pdbx_description
1 polymer ?
#
loop_
_entity_poly.entity_id
_entity_poly.type
_entity_poly.pdbx_seq_one_letter_code
_entity_poly.pdbx_strand_id
1 'polypeptide(L)'
;SCSPVGYEQCPEVTVSRQVLIGGKTKYLINGRVSPARQVANLFHTVQLNVNNPHFLIMQGRITKVLNMKPHEILGMVEEAAGTRMYENKRISALNTIEKKQKKSLTSSITSFRKKLLPPLSAFEEKSSITLNGVKIMLT
;
A
#
# COMPACT_ATOMS: atom_id res chain seq x y z
N SER A 1 -12.22 26.27 -12.24
CA SER A 1 -12.81 24.91 -12.24
C SER A 1 -11.73 23.94 -12.68
N CYS A 2 -11.25 23.07 -11.78
CA CYS A 2 -10.25 22.07 -12.16
C CYS A 2 -10.99 20.86 -12.71
N SER A 3 -10.89 20.63 -14.02
CA SER A 3 -11.41 19.41 -14.63
C SER A 3 -10.68 18.19 -14.04
N PRO A 4 -11.34 17.03 -13.91
CA PRO A 4 -10.68 15.81 -13.49
C PRO A 4 -9.50 15.47 -14.42
N VAL A 5 -8.42 14.93 -13.85
CA VAL A 5 -7.20 14.60 -14.60
C VAL A 5 -7.51 13.62 -15.74
N GLY A 6 -7.13 13.98 -16.97
CA GLY A 6 -7.39 13.20 -18.19
C GLY A 6 -8.75 13.46 -18.84
N TYR A 7 -9.52 14.43 -18.33
CA TYR A 7 -10.82 14.85 -18.87
C TYR A 7 -10.88 16.37 -19.09
N GLU A 8 -9.73 17.03 -19.24
CA GLU A 8 -9.60 18.49 -19.36
C GLU A 8 -10.30 19.05 -20.60
N GLN A 9 -10.38 18.25 -21.66
CA GLN A 9 -11.01 18.60 -22.94
C GLN A 9 -12.50 18.20 -23.01
N CYS A 10 -13.02 17.53 -21.97
CA CYS A 10 -14.41 17.10 -21.93
C CYS A 10 -15.25 18.17 -21.19
N PRO A 11 -16.19 18.86 -21.87
CA PRO A 11 -17.07 19.82 -21.20
C PRO A 11 -18.05 19.14 -20.23
N GLU A 12 -18.35 17.87 -20.46
CA GLU A 12 -19.17 17.03 -19.61
C GLU A 12 -18.52 15.66 -19.43
N VAL A 13 -18.60 15.10 -18.21
CA VAL A 13 -18.14 13.75 -17.89
C VAL A 13 -19.29 12.96 -17.29
N THR A 14 -19.68 11.88 -17.95
CA THR A 14 -20.74 10.98 -17.49
C THR A 14 -20.13 9.77 -16.78
N VAL A 15 -20.54 9.53 -15.53
CA VAL A 15 -20.14 8.34 -14.76
C VAL A 15 -21.36 7.48 -14.50
N SER A 16 -21.28 6.18 -14.79
CA SER A 16 -22.40 5.24 -14.61
C SER A 16 -21.97 3.99 -13.85
N ARG A 17 -22.84 3.50 -12.97
CA ARG A 17 -22.72 2.19 -12.31
C ARG A 17 -23.90 1.32 -12.73
N GLN A 18 -23.60 0.15 -13.29
CA GLN A 18 -24.59 -0.86 -13.65
C GLN A 18 -24.50 -2.03 -12.67
N VAL A 19 -25.62 -2.44 -12.10
CA VAL A 19 -25.74 -3.64 -11.28
C VAL A 19 -26.34 -4.73 -12.16
N LEU A 20 -25.53 -5.75 -12.46
CA LEU A 20 -25.91 -6.89 -13.28
C LEU A 20 -26.54 -7.98 -12.41
N ILE A 21 -27.26 -8.89 -13.06
CA ILE A 21 -27.79 -10.10 -12.42
C ILE A 21 -26.63 -10.87 -11.77
N GLY A 22 -26.84 -11.34 -10.54
CA GLY A 22 -25.79 -11.97 -9.73
C GLY A 22 -24.90 -10.98 -8.96
N GLY A 23 -25.31 -9.72 -8.82
CA GLY A 23 -24.65 -8.73 -7.95
C GLY A 23 -23.33 -8.16 -8.48
N LYS A 24 -22.94 -8.53 -9.71
CA LYS A 24 -21.75 -7.98 -10.37
C LYS A 24 -21.98 -6.51 -10.69
N THR A 25 -20.97 -5.68 -10.44
CA THR A 25 -21.03 -4.25 -10.74
C THR A 25 -20.08 -3.88 -11.87
N LYS A 26 -20.56 -3.05 -12.79
CA LYS A 26 -19.77 -2.52 -13.89
C LYS A 26 -19.79 -0.99 -13.83
N TYR A 27 -18.61 -0.40 -13.89
CA TYR A 27 -18.47 1.06 -13.91
C TYR A 27 -18.12 1.53 -15.31
N LEU A 28 -18.67 2.67 -15.70
CA LEU A 28 -18.41 3.31 -16.97
C LEU A 28 -18.09 4.79 -16.77
N ILE A 29 -17.08 5.29 -17.49
CA ILE A 29 -16.81 6.72 -17.63
C ILE A 29 -16.92 7.06 -19.12
N ASN A 30 -17.80 7.99 -19.48
CA ASN A 30 -18.11 8.35 -20.86
C ASN A 30 -18.42 7.12 -21.73
N GLY A 31 -19.22 6.18 -21.19
CA GLY A 31 -19.60 4.93 -21.86
C GLY A 31 -18.50 3.86 -21.96
N ARG A 32 -17.26 4.14 -21.55
CA ARG A 32 -16.15 3.17 -21.55
C ARG A 32 -16.07 2.45 -20.22
N VAL A 33 -15.85 1.15 -20.26
CA VAL A 33 -15.70 0.33 -19.04
C VAL A 33 -14.45 0.76 -18.29
N SER A 34 -14.62 1.10 -17.02
CA SER A 34 -13.54 1.56 -16.16
C SER A 34 -13.46 0.73 -14.88
N PRO A 35 -12.25 0.47 -14.36
CA PRO A 35 -12.10 -0.13 -13.04
C PRO A 35 -12.68 0.77 -11.94
N ALA A 36 -13.22 0.18 -10.87
CA ALA A 36 -13.75 0.92 -9.72
C ALA A 36 -12.73 1.90 -9.11
N ARG A 37 -11.44 1.51 -9.09
CA ARG A 37 -10.34 2.38 -8.63
C ARG A 37 -10.19 3.63 -9.48
N GLN A 38 -10.38 3.54 -10.80
CA GLN A 38 -10.29 4.69 -11.69
C GLN A 38 -11.43 5.67 -11.43
N VAL A 39 -12.65 5.17 -11.25
CA VAL A 39 -13.81 5.99 -10.88
C VAL A 39 -13.62 6.64 -9.51
N ALA A 40 -13.11 5.89 -8.52
CA ALA A 40 -12.78 6.45 -7.22
C ALA A 40 -11.75 7.58 -7.35
N ASN A 41 -10.67 7.37 -8.11
CA ASN A 41 -9.65 8.40 -8.34
C ASN A 41 -10.24 9.64 -9.01
N LEU A 42 -11.13 9.48 -10.00
CA LEU A 42 -11.84 10.58 -10.66
C LEU A 42 -12.57 11.44 -9.63
N PHE A 43 -13.39 10.82 -8.77
CA PHE A 43 -14.13 11.55 -7.74
C PHE A 43 -13.20 12.21 -6.70
N HIS A 44 -12.06 11.61 -6.37
CA HIS A 44 -11.06 12.26 -5.50
C HIS A 44 -10.45 13.52 -6.14
N THR A 45 -10.25 13.56 -7.46
CA THR A 45 -9.70 14.76 -8.12
C THR A 45 -10.64 15.96 -8.04
N VAL A 46 -11.95 15.73 -7.90
CA VAL A 46 -12.97 16.76 -7.71
C VAL A 46 -13.40 16.90 -6.25
N GLN A 47 -12.61 16.38 -5.30
CA GLN A 47 -12.87 16.43 -3.85
C GLN A 47 -14.20 15.79 -3.41
N LEU A 48 -14.73 14.88 -4.21
CA LEU A 48 -15.89 14.06 -3.85
C LEU A 48 -15.40 12.72 -3.31
N ASN A 49 -15.19 12.61 -2.00
CA ASN A 49 -14.89 11.32 -1.40
C ASN A 49 -16.17 10.50 -1.21
N VAL A 50 -16.47 9.63 -2.17
CA VAL A 50 -17.61 8.70 -2.11
C VAL A 50 -17.51 7.65 -0.99
N ASN A 51 -16.32 7.39 -0.44
CA ASN A 51 -16.14 6.42 0.65
C ASN A 51 -16.38 7.04 2.03
N ASN A 52 -16.25 8.35 2.16
CA ASN A 52 -16.57 9.09 3.39
C ASN A 52 -17.27 10.40 3.01
N PRO A 53 -18.55 10.33 2.59
CA PRO A 53 -19.25 11.48 2.06
C PRO A 53 -19.62 12.43 3.21
N HIS A 54 -18.80 13.47 3.41
CA HIS A 54 -19.16 14.60 4.28
C HIS A 54 -20.29 15.45 3.70
N PHE A 55 -20.67 15.18 2.45
CA PHE A 55 -21.77 15.82 1.73
C PHE A 55 -23.12 15.07 1.86
N LEU A 56 -23.16 13.90 2.51
CA LEU A 56 -24.38 13.10 2.67
C LEU A 56 -24.74 12.93 4.15
N ILE A 57 -25.92 13.40 4.53
CA ILE A 57 -26.46 13.24 5.89
C ILE A 57 -27.45 12.08 5.89
N MET A 58 -27.00 10.91 6.33
CA MET A 58 -27.87 9.75 6.56
C MET A 58 -28.53 9.81 7.95
N GLN A 59 -29.59 9.04 8.15
CA GLN A 59 -30.20 8.88 9.47
C GLN A 59 -29.15 8.41 10.50
N GLY A 60 -29.19 9.01 11.69
CA GLY A 60 -28.22 8.71 12.76
C GLY A 60 -26.84 9.32 12.57
N ARG A 61 -26.57 10.04 11.47
CA ARG A 61 -25.27 10.70 11.25
C ARG A 61 -24.97 11.76 12.33
N ILE A 62 -25.98 12.52 12.76
CA ILE A 62 -25.82 13.53 13.82
C ILE A 62 -25.39 12.85 15.13
N THR A 63 -26.12 11.82 15.56
CA THR A 63 -25.78 11.06 16.77
C THR A 63 -24.39 10.45 16.69
N LYS A 64 -23.99 9.96 15.51
CA LYS A 64 -22.62 9.45 15.31
C LYS A 64 -21.59 10.55 15.55
N VAL A 65 -21.76 11.73 14.94
CA VAL A 65 -20.83 12.88 15.09
C VAL A 65 -20.72 13.31 16.55
N LEU A 66 -21.84 13.37 17.28
CA LEU A 66 -21.86 13.72 18.70
C LEU A 66 -21.08 12.72 19.58
N ASN A 67 -20.99 11.45 19.16
CA ASN A 67 -20.31 10.39 19.89
C ASN A 67 -18.94 10.01 19.28
N MET A 68 -18.42 10.79 18.33
CA MET A 68 -17.12 10.52 17.70
C MET A 68 -15.98 10.67 18.71
N LYS A 69 -15.01 9.76 18.64
CA LYS A 69 -13.75 9.88 19.39
C LYS A 69 -12.85 10.95 18.75
N PRO A 70 -11.90 11.53 19.49
CA PRO A 70 -11.02 12.58 18.97
C PRO A 70 -10.32 12.24 17.64
N HIS A 71 -9.89 10.99 17.45
CA HIS A 71 -9.25 10.55 16.20
C HIS A 71 -10.24 10.50 15.01
N GLU A 72 -11.52 10.24 15.25
CA GLU A 72 -12.55 10.23 14.21
C GLU A 72 -12.90 11.67 13.80
N ILE A 73 -12.97 12.59 14.77
CA ILE A 73 -13.15 14.02 14.53
C ILE A 73 -11.97 14.56 13.72
N LEU A 74 -10.74 14.25 14.13
CA LEU A 74 -9.53 14.62 13.40
C LEU A 74 -9.61 14.11 11.95
N GLY A 75 -9.93 12.83 11.75
CA GLY A 75 -10.05 12.27 10.41
C GLY A 75 -11.17 12.89 9.57
N MET A 76 -12.24 13.40 10.19
CA MET A 76 -13.29 14.18 9.52
C MET A 76 -12.78 15.57 9.10
N VAL A 77 -12.05 16.25 9.99
CA VAL A 77 -11.47 17.58 9.72
C VAL A 77 -10.41 17.49 8.63
N GLU A 78 -9.52 16.49 8.68
CA GLU A 78 -8.48 16.25 7.67
C GLU A 78 -9.07 15.94 6.29
N GLU A 79 -10.21 15.26 6.24
CA GLU A 79 -10.92 15.00 4.99
C GLU A 79 -11.52 16.29 4.43
N ALA A 80 -12.16 17.11 5.27
CA ALA A 80 -12.69 18.41 4.87
C ALA A 80 -11.59 19.39 4.45
N ALA A 81 -10.42 19.32 5.08
CA ALA A 81 -9.23 20.10 4.72
C ALA A 81 -8.47 19.54 3.50
N GLY A 82 -8.83 18.35 3.00
CA GLY A 82 -8.15 17.67 1.90
C GLY A 82 -6.76 17.12 2.23
N THR A 83 -6.33 17.15 3.50
CA THR A 83 -5.00 16.68 3.93
C THR A 83 -4.94 15.17 4.08
N ARG A 84 -6.08 14.50 4.30
CA ARG A 84 -6.15 13.05 4.52
C ARG A 84 -5.62 12.22 3.35
N MET A 85 -5.86 12.65 2.11
CA MET A 85 -5.34 11.97 0.92
C MET A 85 -3.80 12.01 0.87
N TYR A 86 -3.22 13.15 1.25
CA TYR A 86 -1.78 13.33 1.31
C TYR A 86 -1.17 12.40 2.36
N GLU A 87 -1.75 12.35 3.56
CA GLU A 87 -1.25 11.50 4.64
C GLU A 87 -1.34 10.00 4.28
N ASN A 88 -2.44 9.58 3.66
CA ASN A 88 -2.58 8.20 3.18
C ASN A 88 -1.52 7.83 2.13
N LYS A 89 -1.21 8.74 1.21
CA LYS A 89 -0.13 8.55 0.21
C LYS A 89 1.23 8.48 0.88
N ARG A 90 1.49 9.36 1.86
CA ARG A 90 2.72 9.38 2.65
C ARG A 90 2.93 8.06 3.39
N ILE A 91 1.94 7.59 4.14
CA ILE A 91 1.99 6.30 4.85
C ILE A 91 2.21 5.14 3.87
N SER A 92 1.51 5.14 2.73
CA SER A 92 1.68 4.09 1.71
C SER A 92 3.09 4.07 1.11
N ALA A 93 3.69 5.24 0.89
CA ALA A 93 5.06 5.37 0.40
C ALA A 93 6.08 4.88 1.44
N LEU A 94 5.92 5.27 2.72
CA LEU A 94 6.76 4.81 3.82
C LEU A 94 6.71 3.29 3.97
N ASN A 95 5.51 2.70 3.97
CA ASN A 95 5.33 1.25 4.02
C ASN A 95 6.00 0.54 2.84
N THR A 96 6.01 1.16 1.66
CA THR A 96 6.68 0.63 0.47
C THR A 96 8.21 0.67 0.63
N ILE A 97 8.74 1.77 1.16
CA ILE A 97 10.17 1.92 1.45
C ILE A 97 10.62 0.88 2.46
N GLU A 98 9.89 0.74 3.58
CA GLU A 98 10.20 -0.23 4.63
C GLU A 98 10.21 -1.67 4.10
N LYS A 99 9.19 -2.06 3.31
CA LYS A 99 9.13 -3.38 2.67
C LYS A 99 10.32 -3.62 1.75
N LYS A 100 10.72 -2.63 0.95
CA LYS A 100 11.88 -2.72 0.05
C LYS A 100 13.18 -2.84 0.84
N GLN A 101 13.37 -2.05 1.89
CA GLN A 101 14.55 -2.11 2.76
C GLN A 101 14.67 -3.48 3.45
N LYS A 102 13.58 -3.99 4.03
CA LYS A 102 13.54 -5.32 4.64
C LYS A 102 13.92 -6.42 3.64
N LYS A 103 13.36 -6.37 2.43
CA LYS A 103 13.69 -7.34 1.37
C LYS A 103 15.16 -7.25 0.96
N SER A 104 15.70 -6.04 0.81
CA SER A 104 17.11 -5.81 0.48
C SER A 104 18.02 -6.40 1.54
N LEU A 105 17.78 -6.09 2.82
CA LEU A 105 18.58 -6.58 3.93
C LEU A 105 18.58 -8.11 4.00
N THR A 106 17.41 -8.75 3.91
CA THR A 106 17.31 -10.22 3.90
C THR A 106 18.07 -10.84 2.72
N SER A 107 18.00 -10.20 1.53
CA SER A 107 18.73 -10.68 0.35
C SER A 107 20.24 -10.58 0.52
N SER A 108 20.74 -9.49 1.10
CA SER A 108 22.16 -9.31 1.40
C SER A 108 22.66 -10.32 2.44
N ILE A 109 21.91 -10.52 3.52
CA ILE A 109 22.24 -11.53 4.55
C ILE A 109 22.29 -12.93 3.94
N THR A 110 21.34 -13.27 3.07
CA THR A 110 21.27 -14.58 2.42
C THR A 110 22.44 -14.78 1.45
N SER A 111 22.78 -13.76 0.65
CA SER A 111 23.94 -13.80 -0.24
C SER A 111 25.25 -13.97 0.53
N PHE A 112 25.42 -13.21 1.61
CA PHE A 112 26.58 -13.30 2.48
C PHE A 112 26.72 -14.69 3.12
N ARG A 113 25.61 -15.25 3.65
CA ARG A 113 25.59 -16.61 4.20
C ARG A 113 25.97 -17.67 3.16
N LYS A 114 25.48 -17.56 1.92
CA LYS A 114 25.88 -18.45 0.81
C LYS A 114 27.36 -18.35 0.49
N LYS A 115 27.98 -17.17 0.61
CA LYS A 115 29.41 -16.97 0.36
C LYS A 115 30.29 -17.51 1.49
N LEU A 116 29.81 -17.48 2.73
CA LEU A 116 30.55 -17.96 3.91
C LEU A 116 30.45 -19.48 4.14
N LEU A 117 29.38 -20.14 3.68
CA LEU A 117 29.17 -21.57 3.90
C LEU A 117 30.29 -22.46 3.30
N PRO A 118 30.76 -22.26 2.05
CA PRO A 118 31.82 -23.09 1.46
C PRO A 118 33.20 -22.94 2.15
N PRO A 119 33.65 -21.72 2.52
CA PRO A 119 34.86 -21.56 3.32
C PRO A 119 34.80 -22.28 4.66
N LEU A 120 33.68 -22.18 5.38
CA LEU A 120 33.50 -22.83 6.69
C LEU A 120 33.60 -24.36 6.60
N SER A 121 32.90 -24.98 5.64
CA SER A 121 33.01 -26.43 5.43
C SER A 121 34.42 -26.86 5.05
N ALA A 122 35.12 -26.05 4.23
CA ALA A 122 36.51 -26.32 3.86
C ALA A 122 37.50 -26.16 5.04
N PHE A 123 37.20 -25.30 6.03
CA PHE A 123 38.00 -25.18 7.26
C PHE A 123 37.76 -26.35 8.21
N GLU A 124 36.50 -26.79 8.39
CA GLU A 124 36.16 -27.94 9.22
C GLU A 124 36.83 -29.22 8.70
N GLU A 125 36.76 -29.47 7.39
CA GLU A 125 37.40 -30.62 6.75
C GLU A 125 38.92 -30.63 6.95
N LYS A 126 39.60 -29.49 6.74
CA LYS A 126 41.05 -29.35 6.99
C LYS A 126 41.44 -29.53 8.45
N SER A 127 40.62 -29.05 9.39
CA SER A 127 40.85 -29.22 10.82
C SER A 127 40.69 -30.68 11.27
N SER A 128 39.71 -31.41 10.71
CA SER A 128 39.51 -32.84 10.96
C SER A 128 40.65 -33.68 10.37
N ILE A 129 41.16 -33.30 9.19
CA ILE A 129 42.35 -33.93 8.59
C ILE A 129 43.58 -33.69 9.46
N THR A 130 43.73 -32.49 10.02
CA THR A 130 44.87 -32.16 10.89
C THR A 130 44.79 -32.93 12.21
N LEU A 131 43.62 -33.03 12.85
CA LEU A 131 43.45 -33.81 14.08
C LEU A 131 43.67 -35.32 13.88
N ASN A 132 43.24 -35.86 12.75
CA ASN A 132 43.52 -37.25 12.37
C ASN A 132 44.98 -37.47 11.89
N GLY A 133 45.71 -36.38 11.59
CA GLY A 133 47.08 -36.37 11.10
C GLY A 133 48.13 -35.88 12.11
N VAL A 134 47.75 -35.41 13.30
CA VAL A 134 48.71 -35.09 14.37
C VAL A 134 49.22 -36.39 14.97
N LYS A 135 50.33 -36.86 14.40
CA LYS A 135 51.34 -37.65 15.09
C LYS A 135 51.82 -36.82 16.30
N ILE A 136 51.27 -37.12 17.47
CA ILE A 136 51.79 -36.64 18.75
C ILE A 136 53.18 -37.29 18.93
N MET A 137 54.23 -36.60 18.50
CA MET A 137 55.60 -36.91 18.91
C MET A 137 55.79 -36.33 20.33
N LEU A 138 55.37 -37.10 21.34
CA LEU A 138 55.90 -36.92 22.70
C LEU A 138 57.28 -37.60 22.71
N THR A 139 58.33 -36.78 22.77
CA THR A 139 59.66 -37.21 23.24
C THR A 139 59.74 -36.91 24.72
#